data_AF-A0A699YQW3-F1
#
_entry.id   AF-A0A699YQW3-F1
#
_cell.length_a   1.000
_cell.length_b   1.000
_cell.length_c   1.000
_cell.angle_alpha   90.00
_cell.angle_beta   90.00
_cell.angle_gamma   90.00
#
_symmetry.space_group_name_H-M   'P 1'
#
loop_
_entity.id
_entity.type
_entity.pdbx_description
1 polymer ?
#
loop_
_entity_poly.entity_id
_entity_poly.type
_entity_poly.pdbx_seq_one_letter_code
_entity_poly.pdbx_strand_id
1 'polypeptide(L)'
;MEPRMELLRGEVLVQGSGAGARVQLFSVRALPSEPSARFHALFSMQPRWEGSELEPYLADLKVPGKTAGALLLKYTRASQPTPDGPVYYTAR
;
A
#
# COMPACT_ATOMS: atom_id res chain seq x y z
N MET A 1 9.02 -21.64 -16.21
CA MET A 1 8.88 -20.39 -15.43
C MET A 1 7.59 -20.53 -14.65
N GLU A 2 7.67 -20.69 -13.34
CA GLU A 2 6.47 -20.78 -12.49
C GLU A 2 5.93 -19.36 -12.23
N PRO A 3 4.62 -19.12 -12.35
CA PRO A 3 4.03 -17.84 -12.00
C PRO A 3 4.17 -17.61 -10.49
N ARG A 4 4.70 -16.45 -10.13
CA ARG A 4 4.99 -16.03 -8.76
C ARG A 4 4.17 -14.79 -8.43
N MET A 5 3.47 -14.77 -7.29
CA MET A 5 2.58 -13.66 -6.91
C MET A 5 3.35 -12.34 -6.75
N GLU A 6 4.65 -12.41 -6.44
CA GLU A 6 5.55 -11.27 -6.35
C GLU A 6 5.67 -10.49 -7.66
N LEU A 7 5.37 -11.12 -8.80
CA LEU A 7 5.34 -10.51 -10.13
C LEU A 7 4.13 -9.60 -10.34
N LEU A 8 3.10 -9.71 -9.50
CA LEU A 8 1.86 -8.93 -9.59
C LEU A 8 1.81 -7.78 -8.56
N ARG A 9 2.90 -7.53 -7.82
CA ARG A 9 2.96 -6.46 -6.83
C ARG A 9 2.65 -5.11 -7.48
N GLY A 10 1.71 -4.39 -6.88
CA GLY A 10 1.23 -3.11 -7.40
C GLY A 10 0.22 -3.21 -8.54
N GLU A 11 -0.08 -4.40 -9.06
CA GLU A 11 -1.13 -4.60 -10.07
C GLU A 11 -2.39 -5.22 -9.47
N VAL A 12 -2.24 -5.97 -8.38
CA VAL A 12 -3.35 -6.62 -7.68
C VAL A 12 -3.25 -6.41 -6.18
N LEU A 13 -4.41 -6.29 -5.56
CA LEU A 13 -4.57 -6.36 -4.11
C LEU A 13 -5.00 -7.77 -3.71
N VAL A 14 -4.24 -8.36 -2.80
CA VAL A 14 -4.57 -9.66 -2.19
C VAL A 14 -5.10 -9.40 -0.79
N GLN A 15 -6.31 -9.85 -0.50
CA GLN A 15 -6.96 -9.66 0.79
C GLN A 15 -7.24 -11.01 1.45
N GLY A 16 -6.81 -11.15 2.71
CA GLY A 16 -6.92 -12.40 3.46
C GLY A 16 -5.78 -13.38 3.15
N SER A 17 -5.87 -14.58 3.71
CA SER A 17 -4.83 -15.61 3.61
C SER A 17 -5.41 -17.00 3.38
N GLY A 18 -4.60 -17.88 2.80
CA GLY A 18 -4.98 -19.26 2.51
C GLY A 18 -6.08 -19.38 1.45
N ALA A 19 -6.92 -20.40 1.56
CA ALA A 19 -7.97 -20.72 0.57
C ALA A 19 -9.07 -19.65 0.45
N GLY A 20 -9.16 -18.71 1.41
CA GLY A 20 -10.13 -17.61 1.39
C GLY A 20 -9.58 -16.30 0.82
N ALA A 21 -8.33 -16.27 0.35
CA ALA A 21 -7.72 -15.06 -0.17
C ALA A 21 -8.46 -14.56 -1.43
N ARG A 22 -8.80 -13.27 -1.45
CA ARG A 22 -9.42 -12.61 -2.60
C ARG A 22 -8.37 -11.78 -3.32
N VAL A 23 -8.34 -11.89 -4.64
CA VAL A 23 -7.47 -11.09 -5.50
C VAL A 23 -8.34 -10.15 -6.30
N GLN A 24 -8.07 -8.85 -6.20
CA GLN A 24 -8.76 -7.82 -6.97
C GLN A 24 -7.75 -7.04 -7.81
N LEU A 25 -8.13 -6.67 -9.03
CA LEU A 25 -7.36 -5.73 -9.82
C LEU A 25 -7.29 -4.39 -9.08
N PHE A 26 -6.08 -3.92 -8.85
CA PHE A 26 -5.82 -2.65 -8.18
C PHE A 26 -4.42 -2.21 -8.62
N SER A 27 -4.36 -1.46 -9.71
CA SER A 27 -3.10 -1.13 -10.38
C SER A 27 -2.56 0.22 -9.95
N VAL A 28 -1.25 0.31 -9.69
CA VAL A 28 -0.52 1.56 -9.45
C VAL A 28 -0.81 2.57 -10.56
N ARG A 29 -0.90 2.10 -11.82
CA ARG A 29 -1.14 2.95 -12.98
C ARG A 29 -2.53 3.57 -13.00
N ALA A 30 -3.48 2.98 -12.30
CA ALA A 30 -4.84 3.48 -12.15
C ALA A 30 -4.99 4.44 -10.96
N LEU A 31 -3.96 4.59 -10.12
CA LEU A 31 -4.02 5.46 -8.95
C LEU A 31 -3.77 6.93 -9.31
N PRO A 32 -4.43 7.88 -8.61
CA PRO A 32 -4.16 9.30 -8.79
C PRO A 32 -2.68 9.66 -8.60
N SER A 33 -2.14 10.61 -9.36
CA SER A 33 -0.77 11.09 -9.17
C SER A 33 -0.63 12.09 -8.01
N GLU A 34 -1.73 12.73 -7.61
CA GLU A 34 -1.75 13.64 -6.47
C GLU A 34 -1.72 12.84 -5.16
N PRO A 35 -0.79 13.13 -4.22
CA PRO A 35 -0.63 12.34 -3.00
C PRO A 35 -1.89 12.19 -2.16
N SER A 36 -2.61 13.27 -1.88
CA SER A 36 -3.80 13.21 -1.01
C SER A 36 -4.88 12.31 -1.61
N ALA A 37 -5.18 12.47 -2.91
CA ALA A 37 -6.12 11.64 -3.64
C ALA A 37 -5.67 10.17 -3.71
N ARG A 38 -4.37 9.91 -3.88
CA ARG A 38 -3.83 8.55 -3.88
C ARG A 38 -4.00 7.86 -2.53
N PHE A 39 -3.59 8.51 -1.44
CA PHE A 39 -3.77 7.95 -0.10
C PHE A 39 -5.26 7.74 0.23
N HIS A 40 -6.14 8.65 -0.18
CA HIS A 40 -7.58 8.46 -0.05
C HIS A 40 -8.05 7.18 -0.77
N ALA A 41 -7.71 7.02 -2.06
CA ALA A 41 -8.09 5.83 -2.83
C ALA A 41 -7.55 4.52 -2.22
N LEU A 42 -6.30 4.53 -1.74
CA LEU A 42 -5.68 3.39 -1.07
C LEU A 42 -6.43 2.96 0.19
N PHE A 43 -6.78 3.92 1.06
CA PHE A 43 -7.46 3.62 2.32
C PHE A 43 -8.97 3.40 2.18
N SER A 44 -9.59 3.91 1.12
CA SER A 44 -10.96 3.54 0.75
C SER A 44 -11.05 2.07 0.30
N MET A 45 -10.02 1.56 -0.37
CA MET A 45 -9.99 0.17 -0.82
C MET A 45 -9.67 -0.80 0.33
N GLN A 46 -8.70 -0.43 1.18
CA GLN A 46 -8.33 -1.22 2.35
C GLN A 46 -7.97 -0.28 3.52
N PRO A 47 -8.67 -0.35 4.66
CA PRO A 47 -8.52 0.64 5.73
C PRO A 47 -7.19 0.55 6.50
N ARG A 48 -6.52 -0.62 6.43
CA ARG A 48 -5.26 -0.91 7.12
C ARG A 48 -4.34 -1.68 6.20
N TRP A 49 -3.12 -1.21 6.05
CA TRP A 49 -2.10 -1.82 5.20
C TRP A 49 -0.90 -2.26 6.00
N GLU A 50 -0.33 -3.42 5.69
CA GLU A 50 1.06 -3.69 6.05
C GLU A 50 2.00 -2.84 5.18
N GLY A 51 3.12 -2.36 5.74
CA GLY A 51 4.09 -1.55 4.99
C GLY A 51 4.60 -2.20 3.69
N SER A 52 4.85 -3.52 3.72
CA SER A 52 5.31 -4.29 2.57
C SER A 52 4.27 -4.39 1.44
N GLU A 53 2.99 -4.40 1.79
CA GLU A 53 1.87 -4.42 0.85
C GLU A 53 1.59 -3.04 0.25
N LEU A 54 1.81 -1.98 1.04
CA LEU A 54 1.57 -0.59 0.64
C LEU A 54 2.68 -0.04 -0.28
N GLU A 55 3.93 -0.42 -0.03
CA GLU A 55 5.11 0.11 -0.71
C GLU A 55 4.98 0.15 -2.25
N PRO A 56 4.54 -0.92 -2.94
CA PRO A 56 4.45 -0.92 -4.40
C PRO A 56 3.56 0.20 -4.94
N TYR A 57 2.49 0.55 -4.22
CA TYR A 57 1.52 1.57 -4.62
C TYR A 57 2.00 3.01 -4.44
N LEU A 58 3.13 3.19 -3.77
CA LEU A 58 3.77 4.49 -3.54
C LEU A 58 5.07 4.64 -4.33
N ALA A 59 5.55 3.58 -4.98
CA ALA A 59 6.86 3.56 -5.64
C ALA A 59 7.01 4.60 -6.76
N ASP A 60 5.92 4.91 -7.47
CA ASP A 60 5.87 5.92 -8.53
C ASP A 60 5.47 7.31 -8.01
N LEU A 61 5.02 7.43 -6.76
CA LEU A 61 4.56 8.69 -6.17
C LEU A 61 5.76 9.56 -5.76
N LYS A 62 6.23 10.40 -6.68
CA LYS A 62 7.32 11.35 -6.44
C LYS A 62 6.82 12.77 -6.27
N VAL A 63 7.13 13.38 -5.13
CA VAL A 63 6.83 14.78 -4.83
C VAL A 63 8.15 15.53 -4.63
N PRO A 64 8.41 16.62 -5.37
CA PRO A 64 9.63 17.41 -5.21
C PRO A 64 9.85 17.84 -3.76
N GLY A 65 11.05 17.58 -3.24
CA GLY A 65 11.43 17.95 -1.86
C GLY A 65 10.74 17.15 -0.74
N LYS A 66 10.07 16.03 -1.06
CA LYS A 66 9.49 15.13 -0.05
C LYS A 66 9.96 13.69 -0.26
N THR A 67 10.28 13.03 0.84
CA THR A 67 10.57 11.59 0.85
C THR A 67 9.27 10.80 1.00
N ALA A 68 9.27 9.52 0.61
CA ALA A 68 8.14 8.62 0.85
C ALA A 68 7.77 8.55 2.34
N GLY A 69 8.77 8.50 3.23
CA GLY A 69 8.55 8.57 4.68
C GLY A 69 7.87 9.85 5.14
N ALA A 70 8.23 11.01 4.58
CA ALA A 70 7.56 12.28 4.88
C ALA A 70 6.10 12.28 4.41
N LEU A 71 5.79 11.63 3.29
CA LEU A 71 4.41 11.46 2.81
C LEU A 71 3.62 10.53 3.74
N LEU A 72 4.20 9.40 4.16
CA LEU A 72 3.57 8.48 5.12
C LEU A 72 3.26 9.19 6.45
N LEU A 73 4.21 9.92 7.03
CA LEU A 73 3.99 10.68 8.26
C LEU A 73 2.88 11.74 8.12
N LYS A 74 2.71 12.31 6.92
CA LYS A 74 1.68 13.32 6.65
C LYS A 74 0.28 12.71 6.54
N TYR A 75 0.14 11.62 5.78
CA TYR A 75 -1.17 11.08 5.36
C TYR A 75 -1.62 9.83 6.14
N THR A 76 -0.77 9.27 6.99
CA THR A 76 -1.05 8.01 7.68
C THR A 76 -0.76 8.09 9.18
N ARG A 77 -1.28 7.11 9.92
CA ARG A 77 -0.85 6.75 11.28
C ARG A 77 -0.16 5.39 11.21
N ALA A 78 1.04 5.29 11.78
CA ALA A 78 1.76 4.03 11.89
C ALA A 78 1.46 3.35 13.23
N SER A 79 1.35 2.03 13.23
CA SER A 79 1.27 1.21 14.44
C SER A 79 2.09 -0.06 14.25
N GLN A 80 2.80 -0.46 15.30
CA GLN A 80 3.60 -1.68 15.31
C GLN A 80 3.28 -2.43 16.61
N PRO A 81 2.42 -3.47 16.55
CA PRO A 81 1.92 -4.13 17.77
C PRO A 81 3.01 -4.83 18.59
N THR A 82 4.08 -5.30 17.94
CA THR A 82 5.22 -5.95 18.57
C THR A 82 6.52 -5.34 18.05
N PRO A 83 7.60 -5.29 18.85
CA PRO A 83 8.87 -4.66 18.43
C PRO A 83 9.47 -5.23 17.14
N ASP A 84 9.29 -6.53 16.89
CA ASP A 84 9.77 -7.24 15.71
C ASP A 84 8.66 -7.54 14.69
N GLY A 85 7.45 -7.03 14.94
CA GLY A 85 6.30 -7.22 14.06
C GLY A 85 6.29 -6.24 12.91
N PRO A 86 5.46 -6.49 11.89
CA PRO A 86 5.32 -5.57 10.78
C PRO A 86 4.69 -4.24 11.21
N VAL A 87 5.06 -3.18 10.51
CA VAL A 87 4.45 -1.86 10.65
C VAL A 87 3.17 -1.81 9.82
N TYR A 88 2.11 -1.31 10.44
CA TYR A 88 0.82 -1.09 9.79
C TYR A 88 0.51 0.39 9.67
N TYR A 89 -0.10 0.76 8.54
CA TYR A 89 -0.54 2.11 8.24
C TYR A 89 -2.06 2.18 8.12
N THR A 90 -2.65 3.21 8.71
CA THR A 90 -4.06 3.61 8.52
C THR A 90 -4.14 5.05 8.05
N ALA A 91 -5.25 5.45 7.41
CA ALA A 91 -5.50 6.86 7.11
C ALA A 91 -5.45 7.72 8.38
N ARG A 92 -5.05 8.99 8.23
CA ARG A 92 -4.89 9.91 9.35
C ARG A 92 -6.18 10.57 9.83
#